data_AF-A0A7Z9QJ00-F1
#
_entry.id   AF-A0A7Z9QJ00-F1
#
_cell.length_a   1.000
_cell.length_b   1.000
_cell.length_c   1.000
_cell.angle_alpha   90.00
_cell.angle_beta   90.00
_cell.angle_gamma   90.00
#
_symmetry.space_group_name_H-M   'P 1'
#
loop_
_entity.id
_entity.type
_entity.pdbx_description
1 polymer ?
#
loop_
_entity_poly.entity_id
_entity_poly.type
_entity_poly.pdbx_seq_one_letter_code
_entity_poly.pdbx_strand_id
1 'polypeptide(L)'
;GDSVIKLSKNLKLIINLITSSSDDLCEANRLSGLRNRRFVLGIGIDEITLPVAPGRNLAVLIEVAVRDQILRTKGYAADEQLAKRQQELILNSSD
;
A
#
# COMPACT_ATOMS: atom_id res chain seq x y z
N GLY A 1 16.79 24.08 1.49
CA GLY A 1 16.38 25.12 0.54
C GLY A 1 15.97 24.50 -0.77
N ASP A 2 16.92 23.99 -1.56
CA ASP A 2 16.60 23.54 -2.93
C ASP A 2 16.32 22.05 -3.11
N SER A 3 16.62 21.20 -2.12
CA SER A 3 16.54 19.74 -2.28
C SER A 3 15.11 19.16 -2.36
N VAL A 4 14.09 19.95 -1.99
CA VAL A 4 12.67 19.53 -1.91
C VAL A 4 11.97 19.64 -3.26
N ILE A 5 12.47 20.50 -4.15
CA ILE A 5 11.91 20.69 -5.49
C ILE A 5 12.72 19.87 -6.49
N LYS A 6 12.03 19.14 -7.37
CA LYS A 6 12.63 18.41 -8.48
C LYS A 6 11.90 18.75 -9.76
N LEU A 7 12.64 19.15 -10.80
CA LEU A 7 12.08 19.51 -12.10
C LEU A 7 11.44 18.31 -12.81
N SER A 8 11.99 17.12 -12.62
CA SER A 8 11.46 15.88 -13.18
C SER A 8 11.63 14.70 -12.22
N LYS A 9 10.68 13.77 -12.30
CA LYS A 9 10.65 12.50 -11.56
C LYS A 9 9.97 11.46 -12.45
N ASN A 10 10.43 10.21 -12.36
CA ASN A 10 9.75 9.08 -12.97
C ASN A 10 8.56 8.65 -12.08
N LEU A 11 7.38 8.52 -12.68
CA LEU A 11 6.16 8.10 -11.99
C LEU A 11 6.18 6.58 -11.83
N LYS A 12 6.41 6.11 -10.59
CA LYS A 12 6.54 4.68 -10.27
C LYS A 12 5.34 4.11 -9.50
N LEU A 13 4.58 4.97 -8.84
CA LEU A 13 3.48 4.58 -7.97
C LEU A 13 2.43 5.69 -7.97
N ILE A 14 1.17 5.30 -8.00
CA ILE A 14 0.00 6.16 -7.86
C ILE A 14 -0.70 5.80 -6.55
N ILE A 15 -0.99 6.81 -5.73
CA ILE A 15 -1.80 6.64 -4.53
C ILE A 15 -3.20 7.16 -4.84
N ASN A 16 -4.18 6.27 -4.83
CA ASN A 16 -5.59 6.60 -4.99
C ASN A 16 -6.23 6.76 -3.61
N LEU A 17 -6.63 7.98 -3.25
CA LEU A 17 -7.24 8.27 -1.95
C LEU A 17 -8.76 8.21 -2.07
N ILE A 18 -9.40 7.31 -1.32
CA ILE A 18 -10.87 7.16 -1.31
C ILE A 18 -11.43 7.43 0.08
N THR A 19 -12.57 8.10 0.15
CA THR A 19 -13.24 8.38 1.43
C THR A 19 -13.88 7.12 1.99
N SER A 20 -13.74 6.88 3.29
CA SER A 20 -14.20 5.63 3.94
C SER A 20 -15.72 5.38 3.94
N SER A 21 -16.54 6.28 3.39
CA SER A 21 -17.99 6.13 3.25
C SER A 21 -18.40 5.38 1.98
N SER A 22 -17.48 5.02 1.09
CA SER A 22 -17.77 4.19 -0.08
C SER A 22 -17.86 2.72 0.35
N ASP A 23 -18.99 2.07 0.08
CA ASP A 23 -19.20 0.61 0.26
C ASP A 23 -18.12 -0.24 -0.46
N ASP A 24 -17.40 0.34 -1.43
CA ASP A 24 -16.30 -0.25 -2.18
C ASP A 24 -15.11 -0.76 -1.32
N LEU A 25 -15.03 -0.37 -0.05
CA LEU A 25 -13.99 -0.85 0.87
C LEU A 25 -14.30 -2.19 1.52
N CYS A 26 -15.54 -2.66 1.45
CA CYS A 26 -15.96 -3.91 2.08
C CYS A 26 -15.28 -5.14 1.44
N GLU A 27 -14.86 -5.03 0.18
CA GLU A 27 -14.18 -6.07 -0.61
C GLU A 27 -12.64 -5.95 -0.56
N ALA A 28 -12.10 -4.92 0.09
CA ALA A 28 -10.65 -4.72 0.17
C ALA A 28 -10.02 -5.73 1.13
N ASN A 29 -9.08 -6.55 0.63
CA ASN A 29 -8.24 -7.38 1.49
C ASN A 29 -7.47 -6.48 2.49
N ARG A 30 -7.89 -6.48 3.76
CA ARG A 30 -7.32 -5.64 4.83
C ARG A 30 -5.83 -5.87 5.07
N LEU A 31 -5.29 -7.02 4.64
CA LEU A 31 -3.89 -7.40 4.83
C LEU A 31 -3.01 -6.84 3.71
N SER A 32 -3.40 -7.09 2.46
CA SER A 32 -2.59 -6.74 1.28
C SER A 32 -2.91 -5.35 0.73
N GLY A 33 -4.08 -4.80 1.08
CA GLY A 33 -4.64 -3.58 0.51
C GLY A 33 -5.17 -3.78 -0.91
N LEU A 34 -5.78 -2.73 -1.46
CA LEU A 34 -6.20 -2.69 -2.87
C LEU A 34 -5.02 -2.23 -3.72
N ARG A 35 -4.46 -3.15 -4.51
CA ARG A 35 -3.35 -2.89 -5.42
C ARG A 35 -3.79 -3.17 -6.84
N ASN A 36 -3.55 -2.21 -7.72
CA ASN A 36 -3.94 -2.25 -9.13
C ASN A 36 -2.82 -1.72 -10.01
N ARG A 37 -3.05 -1.71 -11.31
CA ARG A 37 -2.18 -1.06 -12.29
C ARG A 37 -3.00 -0.04 -13.07
N ARG A 38 -2.56 1.22 -13.08
CA ARG A 38 -3.18 2.31 -13.84
C ARG A 38 -2.34 2.62 -15.07
N PHE A 39 -2.97 2.70 -16.24
CA PHE A 39 -2.30 3.05 -17.48
C PHE A 39 -2.32 4.56 -17.69
N VAL A 40 -1.15 5.16 -17.87
CA VAL A 40 -0.97 6.58 -18.22
C VAL A 40 -0.14 6.65 -19.48
N LEU A 41 -0.68 7.24 -20.55
CA LEU A 41 -0.02 7.29 -21.87
C LEU A 41 0.43 5.91 -22.38
N GLY A 42 -0.38 4.87 -22.11
CA GLY A 42 -0.06 3.48 -22.47
C GLY A 42 0.94 2.77 -21.54
N ILE A 43 1.48 3.46 -20.54
CA ILE A 43 2.43 2.89 -19.57
C ILE A 43 1.67 2.47 -18.30
N GLY A 44 1.75 1.19 -17.96
CA GLY A 44 1.14 0.65 -16.74
C GLY A 44 1.99 0.95 -15.50
N ILE A 45 1.44 1.72 -14.58
CA ILE A 45 2.07 2.16 -13.32
C ILE A 45 1.33 1.51 -12.14
N ASP A 46 2.07 1.11 -11.12
CA ASP A 46 1.48 0.53 -9.91
C ASP A 46 0.59 1.55 -9.19
N GLU A 47 -0.52 1.07 -8.64
CA GLU A 47 -1.48 1.87 -7.91
C GLU A 47 -1.81 1.20 -6.57
N ILE A 48 -1.84 1.99 -5.50
CA ILE A 48 -2.35 1.59 -4.19
C ILE A 48 -3.53 2.48 -3.83
N THR A 49 -4.66 1.86 -3.48
CA THR A 49 -5.83 2.59 -2.99
C THR A 49 -5.82 2.61 -1.46
N LEU A 50 -5.87 3.82 -0.89
CA LEU A 50 -5.87 4.05 0.56
C LEU A 50 -7.19 4.69 1.02
N PRO A 51 -7.90 4.07 1.98
CA PRO A 51 -9.06 4.69 2.61
C PRO A 51 -8.65 5.80 3.56
N VAL A 52 -9.15 7.01 3.30
CA VAL A 52 -8.91 8.20 4.12
C VAL A 52 -10.18 8.59 4.88
N ALA A 53 -9.96 9.03 6.11
CA ALA A 53 -10.98 9.57 7.00
C ALA A 53 -10.40 10.80 7.72
N PRO A 54 -11.24 11.77 8.12
CA PRO A 54 -10.80 12.88 8.95
C PRO A 54 -10.07 12.40 10.21
N GLY A 55 -9.04 13.14 10.63
CA GLY A 55 -8.25 12.81 11.82
C GLY A 55 -7.10 11.80 11.58
N ARG A 56 -6.92 11.28 10.36
CA ARG A 56 -5.74 10.47 10.01
C ARG A 56 -4.64 11.32 9.38
N ASN A 57 -3.38 11.04 9.74
CA ASN A 57 -2.22 11.70 9.13
C ASN A 57 -1.93 11.09 7.75
N LEU A 58 -2.32 11.80 6.69
CA LEU A 58 -2.11 11.37 5.31
C LEU A 58 -0.63 11.22 4.94
N ALA A 59 0.24 12.10 5.44
CA ALA A 59 1.66 12.04 5.14
C ALA A 59 2.27 10.72 5.61
N VAL A 60 1.93 10.30 6.84
CA VAL A 60 2.39 9.03 7.40
C VAL A 60 1.81 7.84 6.64
N LEU A 61 0.51 7.86 6.31
CA LEU A 61 -0.11 6.77 5.54
C LEU A 61 0.53 6.60 4.16
N ILE A 62 0.78 7.71 3.47
CA ILE A 62 1.45 7.71 2.17
C ILE A 62 2.89 7.21 2.31
N GLU A 63 3.65 7.68 3.31
CA GLU A 63 5.01 7.22 3.55
C GLU A 63 5.08 5.70 3.78
N VAL A 64 4.19 5.17 4.61
CA VAL A 64 4.12 3.73 4.91
C VAL A 64 3.77 2.95 3.65
N ALA A 65 2.78 3.38 2.87
CA ALA A 65 2.40 2.73 1.62
C ALA A 65 3.54 2.72 0.59
N VAL A 66 4.26 3.84 0.46
CA VAL A 66 5.43 3.95 -0.41
C VAL A 66 6.55 3.02 0.06
N ARG A 67 6.82 2.98 1.37
CA ARG A 67 7.87 2.11 1.95
C ARG A 67 7.54 0.64 1.76
N ASP A 68 6.28 0.25 1.95
CA ASP A 68 5.81 -1.11 1.68
C ASP A 68 5.98 -1.48 0.19
N GLN A 69 5.62 -0.59 -0.74
CA GLN A 69 5.84 -0.84 -2.17
C GLN A 69 7.33 -1.03 -2.51
N ILE A 70 8.21 -0.21 -1.92
CA ILE A 70 9.66 -0.36 -2.09
C ILE A 70 10.14 -1.72 -1.58
N LEU A 71 9.65 -2.17 -0.43
CA LEU A 71 10.01 -3.48 0.14
C LEU A 71 9.52 -4.63 -0.72
N ARG A 72 8.27 -4.57 -1.21
CA ARG A 72 7.71 -5.59 -2.12
C ARG A 72 8.47 -5.68 -3.42
N THR A 73 8.87 -4.55 -3.98
CA THR A 73 9.72 -4.50 -5.19
C THR A 73 11.09 -5.16 -4.95
N LYS A 74 11.55 -5.21 -3.70
CA LYS A 74 12.77 -5.91 -3.27
C LYS A 74 12.53 -7.37 -2.87
N GLY A 75 11.31 -7.90 -3.04
CA GLY A 75 10.96 -9.27 -2.69
C GLY A 75 10.54 -9.48 -1.23
N TYR A 76 10.21 -8.41 -0.49
CA TYR A 76 9.74 -8.51 0.89
C TYR A 76 8.27 -8.09 1.01
N ALA A 77 7.41 -9.03 1.41
CA ALA A 77 5.98 -8.82 1.66
C ALA A 77 5.66 -9.01 3.15
N ALA A 78 5.32 -7.93 3.85
CA ALA A 78 5.12 -7.95 5.30
C ALA A 78 3.87 -8.74 5.73
N ASP A 79 2.82 -8.71 4.90
CA ASP A 79 1.57 -9.45 5.08
C ASP A 79 1.78 -10.96 4.97
N GLU A 80 2.56 -11.42 3.99
CA GLU A 80 2.93 -12.84 3.86
C GLU A 80 3.75 -13.33 5.06
N GLN A 81 4.71 -12.52 5.51
CA GLN A 81 5.51 -12.82 6.70
C GLN A 81 4.66 -12.89 7.97
N LEU A 82 3.68 -11.99 8.09
CA LEU A 82 2.73 -12.02 9.20
C LEU A 82 1.88 -13.29 9.15
N ALA A 83 1.27 -13.59 8.00
CA ALA A 83 0.41 -14.77 7.82
C ALA A 83 1.16 -16.07 8.16
N LYS A 84 2.39 -16.23 7.65
CA LYS A 84 3.24 -17.39 7.94
C LYS A 84 3.51 -17.56 9.43
N ARG A 85 3.93 -16.49 10.12
CA ARG A 85 4.20 -16.53 11.57
C ARG A 85 2.93 -16.85 12.37
N GLN A 86 1.79 -16.28 11.99
CA GLN A 86 0.52 -16.58 12.67
C GLN A 86 0.13 -18.06 12.49
N GLN A 87 0.30 -18.62 11.30
CA GLN A 87 0.04 -20.03 11.04
C GLN A 87 0.94 -20.95 11.88
N GLU A 88 2.24 -20.66 11.97
CA GLU A 88 3.19 -21.42 12.81
C GLU A 88 2.81 -21.37 14.29
N LEU A 89 2.40 -20.19 14.79
CA LEU A 89 1.96 -20.05 16.19
C LEU A 89 0.69 -20.83 16.49
N ILE A 90 -0.30 -20.81 15.59
CA ILE A 90 -1.55 -21.56 15.76
C ILE A 90 -1.28 -23.07 15.82
N LEU A 91 -0.45 -23.58 14.90
CA LEU A 91 -0.08 -25.00 14.87
C LEU A 91 0.63 -25.44 16.15
N ASN A 92 1.61 -24.66 16.61
CA ASN A 92 2.38 -24.98 17.82
C ASN A 92 1.58 -24.80 19.12
N SER A 93 0.51 -24.00 19.11
CA SER A 93 -0.38 -23.82 20.26
C SER A 93 -1.48 -24.88 20.37
N SER A 94 -1.60 -25.74 19.36
CA SER A 94 -2.60 -26.82 19.30
C SER A 94 -2.05 -28.17 19.79
N ASP A 95 -0.78 -28.21 20.22
CA ASP A 95 -0.12 -29.29 20.96
C ASP A 95 -0.02 -28.94 22.46
#